data_AF-A0AAX1PDW0-F1
#
_entry.id   AF-A0AAX1PDW0-F1
#
_cell.length_a   1.000
_cell.length_b   1.000
_cell.length_c   1.000
_cell.angle_alpha   90.00
_cell.angle_beta   90.00
_cell.angle_gamma   90.00
#
_symmetry.space_group_name_H-M   'P 1'
#
loop_
_entity.id
_entity.type
_entity.pdbx_description
1 polymer ?
#
loop_
_entity_poly.entity_id
_entity_poly.type
_entity_poly.pdbx_seq_one_letter_code
_entity_poly.pdbx_strand_id
1 'polypeptide(L)'
;MLRHKLKLPALLGALAAISAGTAQAELLQYSFTTPGGAQRTLAATANYANPTGNIRFALSAGIDRKVKISVLRTDGTLISTVTSSLLGAADRITVGGSTYYGAELQLNSCSE
;
A
#
# COMPACT_ATOMS: atom_id res chain seq x y z
N MET A 1 57.43 19.59 -25.38
CA MET A 1 56.68 19.31 -24.14
C MET A 1 55.19 19.39 -24.45
N LEU A 2 54.57 18.28 -24.89
CA LEU A 2 53.16 18.27 -25.30
C LEU A 2 52.34 17.67 -24.17
N ARG A 3 51.55 18.51 -23.48
CA ARG A 3 50.71 18.11 -22.34
C ARG A 3 49.46 17.39 -22.85
N HIS A 4 49.39 16.07 -22.66
CA HIS A 4 48.16 15.32 -22.83
C HIS A 4 47.17 15.70 -21.72
N LYS A 5 46.15 16.51 -22.07
CA LYS A 5 45.00 16.76 -21.21
C LYS A 5 44.15 15.49 -21.21
N LEU A 6 44.26 14.69 -20.15
CA LEU A 6 43.32 13.60 -19.90
C LEU A 6 41.92 14.21 -19.83
N LYS A 7 41.11 14.01 -20.88
CA LYS A 7 39.71 14.39 -20.82
C LYS A 7 39.06 13.42 -19.85
N LEU A 8 38.40 13.99 -18.84
CA LEU A 8 37.69 13.29 -17.76
C LEU A 8 36.18 13.15 -18.05
N PRO A 9 35.66 12.80 -19.25
CA PRO A 9 34.23 12.56 -19.39
C PRO A 9 33.92 11.10 -19.05
N ALA A 10 32.74 10.88 -18.48
CA ALA A 10 32.01 9.60 -18.42
C ALA A 10 32.02 8.75 -17.13
N LEU A 11 32.77 9.05 -16.06
CA LEU A 11 32.74 8.18 -14.86
C LEU A 11 31.89 8.68 -13.67
N LEU A 12 31.36 9.90 -13.72
CA LEU A 12 30.53 10.47 -12.64
C LEU A 12 29.01 10.31 -12.84
N GLY A 13 28.57 9.74 -13.97
CA GLY A 13 27.14 9.66 -14.34
C GLY A 13 26.41 8.38 -13.93
N ALA A 14 27.10 7.39 -13.34
CA ALA A 14 26.58 6.02 -13.24
C ALA A 14 26.19 5.54 -11.83
N LEU A 15 26.16 6.41 -10.81
CA LEU A 15 25.90 5.99 -9.42
C LEU A 15 24.60 6.51 -8.79
N ALA A 16 23.66 7.05 -9.58
CA ALA A 16 22.38 7.54 -9.07
C ALA A 16 21.20 6.57 -9.26
N ALA A 17 21.41 5.36 -9.79
CA ALA A 17 20.34 4.51 -10.31
C ALA A 17 19.98 3.26 -9.49
N ILE A 18 20.32 3.17 -8.19
CA ILE A 18 20.05 1.95 -7.40
C ILE A 18 19.40 2.20 -6.03
N SER A 19 18.64 3.28 -5.87
CA SER A 19 17.54 3.27 -4.90
C SER A 19 16.30 2.67 -5.58
N ALA A 20 16.41 1.43 -6.06
CA ALA A 20 15.25 0.60 -6.36
C ALA A 20 14.57 0.30 -5.02
N GLY A 21 13.82 1.28 -4.52
CA GLY A 21 13.00 1.13 -3.32
C GLY A 21 12.15 -0.10 -3.52
N THR A 22 12.27 -1.06 -2.60
CA THR A 22 11.32 -2.17 -2.54
C THR A 22 9.95 -1.53 -2.42
N ALA A 23 9.12 -1.55 -3.47
CA ALA A 23 7.74 -1.08 -3.37
C ALA A 23 6.97 -2.07 -2.48
N GLN A 24 7.10 -1.87 -1.16
CA GLN A 24 6.40 -2.63 -0.14
C GLN A 24 4.90 -2.38 -0.27
N ALA A 25 4.11 -3.35 0.15
CA ALA A 25 2.68 -3.12 0.31
C ALA A 25 2.47 -2.20 1.51
N GLU A 26 1.60 -1.20 1.37
CA GLU A 26 1.26 -0.27 2.45
C GLU A 26 -0.27 -0.18 2.58
N LEU A 27 -0.77 -0.23 3.82
CA LEU A 27 -2.14 0.17 4.11
C LEU A 27 -2.17 1.70 4.14
N LEU A 28 -2.95 2.32 3.26
CA LEU A 28 -3.05 3.78 3.16
C LEU A 28 -4.12 4.32 4.12
N GLN A 29 -5.32 3.73 4.03
CA GLN A 29 -6.47 4.08 4.85
C GLN A 29 -7.47 2.92 4.87
N TYR A 30 -8.43 2.99 5.77
CA TYR A 30 -9.57 2.09 5.76
C TYR A 30 -10.86 2.82 6.14
N SER A 31 -11.98 2.34 5.61
CA SER A 31 -13.30 2.94 5.81
C SER A 31 -14.34 1.89 6.18
N PHE A 32 -15.31 2.31 6.98
CA PHE A 32 -16.37 1.45 7.51
C PHE A 32 -17.56 2.28 7.98
N THR A 33 -18.70 1.61 8.12
CA THR A 33 -19.88 2.16 8.79
C THR A 33 -19.78 1.95 10.29
N THR A 34 -20.16 2.93 11.09
CA THR A 34 -20.21 2.83 12.56
C THR A 34 -21.55 2.26 13.03
N PRO A 35 -21.69 1.82 14.30
CA PRO A 35 -22.99 1.43 14.84
C PRO A 35 -24.07 2.51 14.75
N GLY A 36 -23.68 3.79 14.75
CA GLY A 36 -24.58 4.92 14.53
C GLY A 36 -24.95 5.18 13.07
N GLY A 37 -24.52 4.33 12.13
CA GLY A 37 -24.80 4.43 10.70
C GLY A 37 -23.90 5.42 9.93
N ALA A 38 -23.06 6.20 10.61
CA ALA A 38 -22.14 7.13 9.95
C ALA A 38 -20.96 6.40 9.30
N GLN A 39 -20.58 6.81 8.09
CA GLN A 39 -19.36 6.35 7.43
C GLN A 39 -18.15 7.06 8.03
N ARG A 40 -17.09 6.30 8.34
CA ARG A 40 -15.81 6.84 8.81
C ARG A 40 -14.67 6.29 7.98
N THR A 41 -13.65 7.13 7.78
CA THR A 41 -12.37 6.77 7.20
C THR A 41 -11.28 7.06 8.22
N LEU A 42 -10.42 6.09 8.46
CA LEU A 42 -9.29 6.19 9.38
C LEU A 42 -7.99 5.99 8.62
N ALA A 43 -6.95 6.71 9.06
CA ALA A 43 -5.58 6.46 8.62
C ALA A 43 -5.10 5.10 9.12
N ALA A 44 -4.11 4.52 8.42
CA ALA A 44 -3.52 3.24 8.80
C ALA A 44 -2.91 3.21 10.22
N THR A 45 -2.57 4.37 10.77
CA THR A 45 -2.02 4.55 12.12
C THR A 45 -3.07 4.56 13.23
N ALA A 46 -4.37 4.49 12.90
CA ALA A 46 -5.42 4.50 13.90
C ALA A 46 -5.47 3.17 14.67
N ASN A 47 -5.44 3.26 16.00
CA ASN A 47 -5.40 2.09 16.90
C ASN A 47 -6.76 1.42 17.12
N TYR A 48 -7.85 2.17 16.96
CA TYR A 48 -9.19 1.70 17.30
C TYR A 48 -10.17 2.02 16.18
N ALA A 49 -10.99 1.03 15.86
CA ALA A 49 -12.10 1.13 14.94
C ALA A 49 -13.28 0.35 15.52
N ASN A 50 -14.49 0.84 15.28
CA ASN A 50 -15.71 0.13 15.64
C ASN A 50 -16.60 0.00 14.39
N PRO A 51 -16.21 -0.89 13.46
CA PRO A 51 -16.96 -1.11 12.22
C PRO A 51 -18.19 -1.98 12.45
N THR A 52 -19.25 -1.69 11.70
CA THR A 52 -20.39 -2.58 11.47
C THR A 52 -20.43 -2.98 10.01
N GLY A 53 -20.56 -4.28 9.75
CA GLY A 53 -20.53 -4.82 8.40
C GLY A 53 -19.17 -4.64 7.73
N ASN A 54 -19.12 -4.25 6.47
CA ASN A 54 -17.88 -4.36 5.72
C ASN A 54 -16.87 -3.25 6.03
N ILE A 55 -15.61 -3.64 6.16
CA ILE A 55 -14.45 -2.75 6.20
C ILE A 55 -13.77 -2.77 4.83
N ARG A 56 -13.51 -1.59 4.27
CA ARG A 56 -12.78 -1.42 3.02
C ARG A 56 -11.40 -0.85 3.31
N PHE A 57 -10.38 -1.53 2.82
CA PHE A 57 -8.97 -1.18 2.99
C PHE A 57 -8.40 -0.74 1.66
N ALA A 58 -7.76 0.42 1.61
CA ALA A 58 -7.02 0.89 0.45
C ALA A 58 -5.55 0.53 0.65
N LEU A 59 -5.00 -0.35 -0.20
CA LEU A 59 -3.62 -0.79 -0.12
C LEU A 59 -2.85 -0.41 -1.38
N SER A 60 -1.66 0.16 -1.22
CA SER A 60 -0.72 0.36 -2.32
C SER A 60 0.26 -0.81 -2.42
N ALA A 61 0.79 -1.05 -3.62
CA ALA A 61 1.93 -1.91 -3.87
C ALA A 61 2.52 -1.61 -5.26
N GLY A 62 3.65 -2.24 -5.59
CA GLY A 62 4.18 -2.23 -6.96
C GLY A 62 3.31 -3.02 -7.95
N ILE A 63 3.47 -2.73 -9.23
CA ILE A 63 2.96 -3.59 -10.31
C ILE A 63 3.61 -4.99 -10.24
N ASP A 64 2.94 -5.98 -10.81
CA ASP A 64 3.31 -7.40 -10.78
C ASP A 64 3.41 -7.96 -9.35
N ARG A 65 2.66 -7.36 -8.41
CA ARG A 65 2.51 -7.85 -7.03
C ARG A 65 1.06 -8.12 -6.69
N LYS A 66 0.86 -8.87 -5.60
CA LYS A 66 -0.43 -9.01 -4.93
C LYS A 66 -0.34 -8.37 -3.56
N VAL A 67 -1.44 -7.79 -3.09
CA VAL A 67 -1.59 -7.31 -1.71
C VAL A 67 -2.53 -8.23 -0.96
N LYS A 68 -2.26 -8.43 0.32
CA LYS A 68 -3.08 -9.23 1.23
C LYS A 68 -3.30 -8.44 2.51
N ILE A 69 -4.55 -8.36 2.95
CA ILE A 69 -4.90 -7.86 4.27
C ILE A 69 -5.40 -9.03 5.13
N SER A 70 -5.05 -9.03 6.41
CA SER A 70 -5.47 -10.05 7.38
C SER A 70 -5.91 -9.36 8.67
N VAL A 71 -7.02 -9.81 9.24
CA VAL A 71 -7.44 -9.45 10.59
C VAL A 71 -7.02 -10.58 11.51
N LEU A 72 -6.24 -10.24 12.52
CA LEU A 72 -5.74 -11.18 13.52
C LEU A 72 -6.34 -10.82 14.88
N ARG A 73 -6.58 -11.83 15.71
CA ARG A 73 -6.75 -11.62 17.16
C ARG A 73 -5.39 -11.28 17.77
N THR A 74 -5.41 -10.67 18.96
CA THR A 74 -4.21 -10.32 19.74
C THR A 74 -3.25 -11.50 19.97
N ASP A 75 -3.75 -12.74 19.98
CA ASP A 75 -2.94 -13.97 20.10
C ASP A 75 -2.32 -14.44 18.76
N GLY A 76 -2.53 -13.70 17.67
CA GLY A 76 -2.05 -14.03 16.33
C GLY A 76 -3.00 -14.93 15.51
N THR A 77 -4.12 -15.36 16.08
CA THR A 77 -5.10 -16.19 15.36
C THR A 77 -5.67 -15.41 14.18
N LEU A 78 -5.64 -16.01 12.98
CA LEU A 78 -6.26 -15.45 11.79
C LEU A 78 -7.79 -15.48 11.91
N ILE A 79 -8.43 -14.32 11.81
CA ILE A 79 -9.89 -14.18 11.78
C ILE A 79 -10.40 -14.13 10.34
N SER A 80 -9.79 -13.31 9.50
CA SER A 80 -10.16 -13.18 8.10
C SER A 80 -9.00 -12.68 7.26
N THR A 81 -8.99 -13.04 5.98
CA THR A 81 -8.01 -12.55 5.01
C THR A 81 -8.61 -12.44 3.63
N VAL A 82 -8.13 -11.47 2.86
CA VAL A 82 -8.43 -11.32 1.44
C VAL A 82 -7.16 -10.89 0.72
N THR A 83 -6.95 -11.45 -0.48
CA THR A 83 -5.80 -11.16 -1.33
C THR A 83 -6.30 -10.62 -2.66
N SER A 84 -5.63 -9.63 -3.22
CA SER A 84 -5.94 -9.06 -4.53
C SER A 84 -5.64 -10.04 -5.67
N SER A 85 -6.16 -9.72 -6.86
CA SER A 85 -5.57 -10.18 -8.12
C SER A 85 -4.12 -9.66 -8.27
N LEU A 86 -3.40 -10.18 -9.26
CA LEU A 86 -2.11 -9.62 -9.66
C LEU A 86 -2.33 -8.18 -10.16
N LEU A 87 -1.64 -7.21 -9.56
CA LEU A 87 -1.78 -5.80 -9.91
C LEU A 87 -0.99 -5.49 -11.17
N GLY A 88 -1.65 -4.93 -12.17
CA GLY A 88 -1.07 -4.39 -13.39
C GLY A 88 -1.00 -2.87 -13.41
N ALA A 89 -0.59 -2.32 -14.55
CA ALA A 89 -0.47 -0.86 -14.74
C ALA A 89 -1.83 -0.11 -14.68
N ALA A 90 -2.93 -0.82 -14.87
CA ALA A 90 -4.29 -0.27 -14.81
C ALA A 90 -4.86 -0.24 -13.37
N ASP A 91 -4.31 -1.03 -12.45
CA ASP A 91 -4.81 -1.14 -11.07
C ASP A 91 -4.29 0.03 -10.24
N ARG A 92 -5.04 1.14 -10.31
CA ARG A 92 -4.72 2.39 -9.62
C ARG A 92 -5.84 2.79 -8.67
N ILE A 93 -5.46 3.25 -7.49
CA ILE A 93 -6.36 3.79 -6.48
C ILE A 93 -5.97 5.23 -6.16
N THR A 94 -6.95 6.03 -5.76
CA THR A 94 -6.71 7.42 -5.33
C THR A 94 -7.07 7.58 -3.86
N VAL A 95 -6.09 7.98 -3.05
CA VAL A 95 -6.25 8.22 -1.61
C VAL A 95 -5.67 9.58 -1.27
N GLY A 96 -6.44 10.44 -0.61
CA GLY A 96 -5.97 11.78 -0.21
C GLY A 96 -5.49 12.65 -1.38
N GLY A 97 -6.02 12.45 -2.59
CA GLY A 97 -5.60 13.17 -3.81
C GLY A 97 -4.37 12.60 -4.52
N SER A 98 -3.68 11.62 -3.91
CA SER A 98 -2.54 10.93 -4.51
C SER A 98 -2.97 9.64 -5.20
N THR A 99 -2.34 9.31 -6.33
CA THR A 99 -2.60 8.06 -7.08
C THR A 99 -1.51 7.03 -6.81
N TYR A 100 -1.94 5.79 -6.55
CA TYR A 100 -1.07 4.66 -6.23
C TYR A 100 -1.41 3.49 -7.13
N TYR A 101 -0.44 2.65 -7.47
CA TYR A 101 -0.74 1.27 -7.87
C TYR A 101 -1.21 0.51 -6.64
N GLY A 102 -2.31 -0.23 -6.73
CA GLY A 102 -2.93 -0.80 -5.55
C GLY A 102 -4.32 -1.39 -5.78
N ALA A 103 -4.95 -1.79 -4.68
CA ALA A 103 -6.31 -2.32 -4.68
C ALA A 103 -7.09 -1.85 -3.44
N GLU A 104 -8.40 -1.72 -3.61
CA GLU A 104 -9.33 -1.68 -2.49
C GLU A 104 -9.81 -3.10 -2.19
N LEU A 105 -9.57 -3.56 -0.97
CA LEU A 105 -9.99 -4.87 -0.50
C LEU A 105 -11.07 -4.74 0.56
N GLN A 106 -12.00 -5.68 0.59
CA GLN A 106 -13.10 -5.69 1.54
C GLN A 106 -13.03 -6.94 2.43
N LEU A 107 -13.19 -6.73 3.74
CA LEU A 107 -13.43 -7.80 4.70
C LEU A 107 -14.72 -7.49 5.46
N ASN A 108 -15.45 -8.53 5.85
CA ASN A 108 -16.54 -8.36 6.81
C ASN A 108 -15.92 -7.98 8.16
N SER A 109 -16.45 -6.95 8.83
CA SER A 109 -16.19 -6.74 10.25
C SER A 109 -16.62 -8.02 10.96
N CYS A 110 -15.81 -8.47 11.91
CA CYS A 110 -16.16 -9.59 12.76
C CYS A 110 -17.52 -9.33 13.44
N SER A 111 -18.59 -9.88 12.89
CA SER A 111 -19.91 -10.04 13.50
C SER A 111 -20.37 -11.43 13.06
N GLU A 112 -20.68 -12.38 13.93
CA GLU A 112 -21.07 -12.32 15.35
C GLU A 112 -20.11 -13.10 16.27
#